data_AF-A0A974CZH5-F1
#
_entry.id   AF-A0A974CZH5-F1
#
_cell.length_a   1.000
_cell.length_b   1.000
_cell.length_c   1.000
_cell.angle_alpha   90.00
_cell.angle_beta   90.00
_cell.angle_gamma   90.00
#
_symmetry.space_group_name_H-M   'P 1'
#
loop_
_entity.id
_entity.type
_entity.pdbx_description
1 polymer ?
#
loop_
_entity_poly.entity_id
_entity_poly.type
_entity_poly.pdbx_seq_one_letter_code
_entity_poly.pdbx_strand_id
1 'polypeptide(L)'
;MKNTKTYRSSSFGTITSKKLNKLIQNLAFRTSSGDEIYFTDNRDPPARYDILKCFFSKEEKLRSIKVGSFDGTKPAAKQFYINDTTDLWVPQSQCNKPCMPGFRKTKIETVCCYNCTPCAEGEMSNTTERDGCIPKKIDFLSYEDTLGATLFVIALIFSFICAVILGVFIKYRETPIVRVNNRNLSFIIAFNATKPVSKLKKYVGTQLSIVLVIVCSLGEIVISVVWIVSSPSFSEADTLTDQDTIILLCNEGSNSFFFCIIGYMGTLALLSFIAAFLAKDFPDRFNEAKNITFSMLVFCSVWVTFVPAYLSSKGSRMVAVEIFAILSSSVGLLGCIFIPKCYVIFLTPKVNTRHTFVIRLLKNLG
;
A
#
# COMPACT_ATOMS: atom_id res chain seq x y z
N MET A 1 93.30 11.50 -13.16
CA MET A 1 93.83 12.47 -12.17
C MET A 1 92.68 13.31 -11.62
N LYS A 2 92.24 13.05 -10.38
CA LYS A 2 91.17 13.83 -9.72
C LYS A 2 91.77 15.10 -9.12
N ASN A 3 91.57 16.24 -9.78
CA ASN A 3 91.93 17.55 -9.25
C ASN A 3 90.94 17.95 -8.14
N THR A 4 91.37 17.78 -6.89
CA THR A 4 90.61 18.24 -5.72
C THR A 4 91.19 19.60 -5.32
N LYS A 5 90.50 20.70 -5.63
CA LYS A 5 90.91 22.04 -5.18
C LYS A 5 90.62 22.16 -3.68
N THR A 6 91.68 22.13 -2.88
CA THR A 6 91.65 22.38 -1.43
C THR A 6 91.62 23.89 -1.18
N TYR A 7 90.47 24.43 -0.78
CA TYR A 7 90.40 25.77 -0.21
C TYR A 7 90.90 25.72 1.24
N ARG A 8 92.01 26.39 1.52
CA ARG A 8 92.63 26.47 2.85
C ARG A 8 92.22 27.79 3.50
N SER A 9 91.14 27.77 4.27
CA SER A 9 90.88 28.81 5.27
C SER A 9 91.50 28.38 6.59
N SER A 10 92.36 29.23 7.14
CA SER A 10 93.08 29.03 8.39
C SER A 10 92.11 28.93 9.56
N SER A 11 92.11 27.76 10.22
CA SER A 11 91.46 27.37 11.50
C SER A 11 90.31 26.34 11.47
N PHE A 12 90.19 25.47 10.46
CA PHE A 12 89.32 24.28 10.55
C PHE A 12 90.04 23.01 10.08
N GLY A 13 90.01 21.94 10.90
CA GLY A 13 90.65 20.65 10.59
C GLY A 13 90.07 19.94 9.36
N THR A 14 90.84 19.04 8.75
CA THR A 14 90.43 18.26 7.57
C THR A 14 89.27 17.31 7.88
N ILE A 15 88.06 17.62 7.41
CA ILE A 15 86.86 16.78 7.57
C ILE A 15 86.74 15.80 6.39
N THR A 16 86.66 14.50 6.68
CA THR A 16 86.41 13.45 5.68
C THR A 16 84.92 13.35 5.31
N SER A 17 84.59 12.96 4.07
CA SER A 17 83.20 12.85 3.58
C SER A 17 82.31 11.93 4.43
N LYS A 18 82.83 10.80 4.93
CA LYS A 18 82.12 9.91 5.85
C LYS A 18 81.80 10.59 7.20
N LYS A 19 82.75 11.37 7.73
CA LYS A 19 82.58 12.10 8.99
C LYS A 19 81.56 13.23 8.83
N LEU A 20 81.59 13.90 7.67
CA LEU A 20 80.61 14.93 7.30
C LEU A 20 79.20 14.36 7.14
N ASN A 21 79.02 13.23 6.44
CA ASN A 21 77.71 12.61 6.26
C ASN A 21 77.09 12.18 7.61
N LYS A 22 77.91 11.62 8.51
CA LYS A 22 77.47 11.23 9.86
C LYS A 22 77.07 12.45 10.72
N LEU A 23 77.74 13.58 10.53
CA LEU A 23 77.36 14.84 11.17
C LEU A 23 76.02 15.35 10.62
N ILE A 24 75.85 15.37 9.29
CA ILE A 24 74.64 15.89 8.64
C ILE A 24 73.37 15.11 9.05
N GLN A 25 73.48 13.79 9.21
CA GLN A 25 72.34 12.94 9.58
C GLN A 25 71.77 13.23 10.97
N ASN A 26 72.58 13.77 11.89
CA ASN A 26 72.17 14.06 13.26
C ASN A 26 71.93 15.56 13.51
N LEU A 27 71.86 16.36 12.44
CA LEU A 27 71.57 17.79 12.56
C LEU A 27 70.07 18.02 12.70
N ALA A 28 69.72 18.75 13.77
CA ALA A 28 68.44 19.44 13.89
C ALA A 28 68.74 20.94 13.98
N PHE A 29 68.11 21.73 13.11
CA PHE A 29 68.29 23.18 13.11
C PHE A 29 67.00 23.89 12.73
N ARG A 30 66.88 25.16 13.10
CA ARG A 30 65.73 25.99 12.72
C ARG A 30 66.07 26.87 11.54
N THR A 31 65.16 26.95 10.58
CA THR A 31 65.24 27.90 9.46
C THR A 31 64.90 29.31 9.93
N SER A 32 65.15 30.29 9.07
CA SER A 32 64.74 31.69 9.27
C SER A 32 63.22 31.88 9.37
N SER A 33 62.43 30.92 8.85
CA SER A 33 60.97 30.87 8.99
C SER A 33 60.51 30.27 10.34
N GLY A 34 61.43 29.78 11.17
CA GLY A 34 61.14 29.14 12.45
C GLY A 34 60.86 27.64 12.36
N ASP A 35 61.00 27.04 11.17
CA ASP A 35 60.77 25.62 10.95
C ASP A 35 61.96 24.78 11.43
N GLU A 36 61.69 23.76 12.23
CA GLU A 36 62.69 22.78 12.64
C GLU A 36 62.89 21.72 11.55
N ILE A 37 64.11 21.64 11.02
CA ILE A 37 64.54 20.65 10.04
C ILE A 37 65.36 19.60 10.76
N TYR A 38 64.95 18.34 10.61
CA TYR A 38 65.64 17.16 11.09
C TYR A 38 65.46 16.04 10.07
N PHE A 39 66.30 15.01 10.11
CA PHE A 39 66.17 13.85 9.24
C PHE A 39 65.52 12.70 10.01
N THR A 40 64.49 12.10 9.42
CA THR A 40 63.85 10.88 9.93
C THR A 40 64.77 9.66 9.75
N ASP A 41 64.42 8.52 10.34
CA ASP A 41 65.18 7.27 10.19
C ASP A 41 65.38 6.85 8.72
N ASN A 42 64.44 7.24 7.84
CA ASN A 42 64.50 7.02 6.39
C ASN A 42 65.35 8.05 5.65
N ARG A 43 66.01 8.98 6.38
CA ARG A 43 66.86 10.07 5.88
C ARG A 43 66.11 11.16 5.11
N ASP A 44 64.81 11.24 5.29
CA ASP A 44 63.97 12.27 4.69
C ASP A 44 63.68 13.39 5.71
N PRO A 45 63.66 14.66 5.27
CA PRO A 45 63.21 15.77 6.09
C PRO A 45 61.69 15.74 6.33
N PRO A 46 61.16 16.47 7.33
CA PRO A 46 59.73 16.56 7.57
C PRO A 46 59.00 17.11 6.35
N ALA A 47 57.98 16.39 5.87
CA ALA A 47 57.16 16.78 4.73
C ALA A 47 56.24 17.96 5.09
N ARG A 48 56.57 19.16 4.61
CA ARG A 48 55.74 20.37 4.73
C ARG A 48 55.51 21.00 3.36
N TYR A 49 54.25 21.17 2.99
CA TYR A 49 53.87 21.69 1.69
C TYR A 49 52.77 22.73 1.79
N ASP A 50 52.87 23.76 0.96
CA ASP A 50 51.79 24.72 0.74
C ASP A 50 50.97 24.27 -0.47
N ILE A 51 49.65 24.24 -0.30
CA ILE A 51 48.72 23.87 -1.37
C ILE A 51 48.28 25.16 -2.05
N LEU A 52 48.57 25.26 -3.34
CA LEU A 52 48.27 26.44 -4.15
C LEU A 52 47.14 26.13 -5.14
N LYS A 53 46.18 27.06 -5.27
CA LYS A 53 45.17 27.06 -6.32
C LYS A 53 45.58 28.05 -7.39
N CYS A 54 45.81 27.53 -8.59
CA CYS A 54 46.12 28.34 -9.77
C CYS A 54 44.83 28.65 -10.54
N PHE A 55 44.66 29.92 -10.92
CA PHE A 55 43.53 30.35 -11.77
C PHE A 55 43.98 31.49 -12.69
N PHE A 56 43.28 31.64 -13.80
CA PHE A 56 43.47 32.78 -14.69
C PHE A 56 42.66 33.97 -14.19
N SER A 57 43.33 35.10 -13.96
CA SER A 57 42.66 36.37 -13.66
C SER A 57 41.90 36.88 -14.90
N LYS A 58 40.99 37.84 -14.73
CA LYS A 58 40.28 38.53 -15.84
C LYS A 58 41.20 39.17 -16.88
N GLU A 59 42.48 39.35 -16.54
CA GLU A 59 43.54 39.90 -17.39
C GLU A 59 44.42 38.80 -18.04
N GLU A 60 43.93 37.55 -18.12
CA GLU A 60 44.65 36.36 -18.64
C GLU A 60 45.96 36.01 -17.90
N LYS A 61 46.28 36.70 -16.81
CA LYS A 61 47.44 36.40 -15.99
C LYS A 61 47.16 35.25 -15.04
N LEU A 62 48.02 34.23 -15.08
CA LEU A 62 48.01 33.14 -14.12
C LEU A 62 48.32 33.70 -12.72
N ARG A 63 47.41 33.47 -11.77
CA ARG A 63 47.57 33.81 -10.35
C ARG A 63 47.43 32.54 -9.51
N SER A 64 48.27 32.42 -8.49
CA SER A 64 48.22 31.33 -7.52
C SER A 64 47.90 31.88 -6.14
N ILE A 65 46.90 31.34 -5.47
CA ILE A 65 46.58 31.64 -4.07
C ILE A 65 46.87 30.41 -3.21
N LYS A 66 47.41 30.61 -2.01
CA LYS A 66 47.55 29.53 -1.03
C LYS A 66 46.17 29.18 -0.48
N VAL A 67 45.74 27.94 -0.71
CA VAL A 67 44.43 27.43 -0.27
C VAL A 67 44.56 26.40 0.84
N GLY A 68 45.75 25.91 1.12
CA GLY A 68 45.93 24.92 2.16
C GLY A 68 47.39 24.70 2.53
N SER A 69 47.59 23.77 3.44
CA SER A 69 48.90 23.29 3.83
C SER A 69 48.84 21.83 4.27
N PHE A 70 49.96 21.15 4.05
CA PHE A 70 50.22 19.81 4.54
C PHE A 70 51.44 19.84 5.45
N ASP A 71 51.35 19.22 6.62
CA ASP A 71 52.45 19.10 7.57
C ASP A 71 52.46 17.69 8.16
N GLY A 72 53.35 16.85 7.64
CA GLY A 72 53.52 15.45 8.05
C GLY A 72 54.01 15.28 9.49
N THR A 73 54.43 16.36 10.17
CA THR A 73 54.82 16.31 11.58
C THR A 73 53.63 16.35 12.54
N LYS A 74 52.43 16.67 12.04
CA LYS A 74 51.20 16.73 12.84
C LYS A 74 50.51 15.35 12.93
N PRO A 75 49.56 15.15 13.86
CA PRO A 75 48.71 13.95 13.89
C PRO A 75 47.81 13.88 12.66
N ALA A 76 47.48 12.68 12.18
CA ALA A 76 46.74 12.42 10.94
C ALA A 76 45.54 13.36 10.69
N ALA A 77 44.73 13.62 11.71
CA ALA A 77 43.54 14.50 11.60
C ALA A 77 43.86 15.99 11.35
N LYS A 78 45.09 16.44 11.58
CA LYS A 78 45.56 17.82 11.43
C LYS A 78 46.75 17.96 10.46
N GLN A 79 47.14 16.87 9.80
CA GLN A 79 48.22 16.88 8.81
C GLN A 79 47.85 17.68 7.57
N PHE A 80 46.59 17.65 7.17
CA PHE A 80 46.09 18.30 5.97
C PHE A 80 45.05 19.36 6.33
N TYR A 81 45.24 20.56 5.80
CA TYR A 81 44.28 21.65 5.90
C TYR A 81 44.05 22.24 4.51
N ILE A 82 42.79 22.36 4.11
CA ILE A 82 42.39 23.08 2.90
C ILE A 82 41.23 24.00 3.25
N ASN A 83 41.32 25.25 2.81
CA ASN A 83 40.31 26.27 2.97
C ASN A 83 39.41 26.25 1.72
N ASP A 84 38.20 25.73 1.88
CA ASP A 84 37.28 25.45 0.78
C ASP A 84 36.44 26.68 0.35
N THR A 85 36.73 27.88 0.88
CA THR A 85 35.94 29.10 0.69
C THR A 85 36.02 29.71 -0.72
N THR A 86 36.47 28.96 -1.73
CA THR A 86 36.50 29.44 -3.12
C THR A 86 35.74 28.47 -4.03
N ASP A 87 34.41 28.65 -4.06
CA ASP A 87 33.45 28.01 -4.97
C ASP A 87 33.95 28.01 -6.42
N LEU A 88 34.63 26.93 -6.81
CA LEU A 88 34.80 26.58 -8.20
C LEU A 88 34.04 25.27 -8.35
N TRP A 89 33.03 25.24 -9.21
CA TRP A 89 32.29 24.03 -9.53
C TRP A 89 33.25 23.01 -10.15
N VAL A 90 33.78 22.10 -9.34
CA VAL A 90 34.65 21.02 -9.81
C VAL A 90 33.77 19.78 -10.01
N PRO A 91 33.69 19.22 -11.23
CA PRO A 91 33.00 17.96 -11.43
C PRO A 91 33.75 16.86 -10.67
N GLN A 92 33.04 16.10 -9.86
CA GLN A 92 33.61 14.97 -9.15
C GLN A 92 34.13 13.95 -10.17
N SER A 93 35.37 13.48 -10.03
CA SER A 93 35.99 12.50 -10.93
C SER A 93 35.44 11.09 -10.68
N GLN A 94 34.14 10.90 -10.88
CA GLN A 94 33.48 9.60 -10.85
C GLN A 94 33.42 9.02 -12.26
N CYS A 95 33.71 7.72 -12.41
CA CYS A 95 33.60 7.02 -13.69
C CYS A 95 32.15 6.89 -14.14
N ASN A 96 31.25 6.58 -13.21
CA ASN A 96 29.83 6.39 -13.45
C ASN A 96 29.02 7.21 -12.45
N LYS A 97 27.82 7.60 -12.85
CA LYS A 97 26.85 8.18 -11.91
C LYS A 97 26.42 7.13 -10.88
N PRO A 98 26.07 7.55 -9.64
CA PRO A 98 25.49 6.66 -8.63
C PRO A 98 24.28 5.89 -9.17
N CYS A 99 24.21 4.57 -8.90
CA CYS A 99 23.05 3.77 -9.28
C CYS A 99 21.83 4.15 -8.44
N MET A 100 20.70 4.42 -9.12
CA MET A 100 19.41 4.70 -8.49
C MET A 100 18.82 3.44 -7.82
N PRO A 101 17.87 3.59 -6.87
CA PRO A 101 17.16 2.47 -6.27
C PRO A 101 16.57 1.52 -7.32
N GLY A 102 16.66 0.21 -7.07
CA GLY A 102 16.29 -0.85 -8.03
C GLY A 102 17.41 -1.33 -8.96
N PHE A 103 18.57 -0.66 -8.98
CA PHE A 103 19.76 -1.08 -9.70
C PHE A 103 20.91 -1.46 -8.75
N ARG A 104 21.69 -2.47 -9.13
CA ARG A 104 22.93 -2.88 -8.44
C ARG A 104 24.16 -2.57 -9.28
N LYS A 105 25.28 -2.33 -8.60
CA LYS A 105 26.60 -2.19 -9.23
C LYS A 105 27.10 -3.55 -9.72
N THR A 106 27.48 -3.64 -10.99
CA THR A 106 28.22 -4.78 -11.55
C THR A 106 29.63 -4.34 -11.89
N LYS A 107 30.61 -5.07 -11.36
CA LYS A 107 32.02 -4.75 -11.51
C LYS A 107 32.45 -4.92 -12.98
N ILE A 108 33.11 -3.89 -13.51
CA ILE A 108 33.80 -3.94 -14.80
C ILE A 108 35.28 -4.29 -14.52
N GLU A 109 36.04 -4.79 -15.49
CA GLU A 109 37.47 -5.14 -15.32
C GLU A 109 38.35 -3.97 -14.82
N THR A 110 37.89 -2.72 -14.88
CA THR A 110 38.57 -1.56 -14.31
C THR A 110 38.21 -1.30 -12.83
N VAL A 111 39.22 -0.99 -12.01
CA VAL A 111 39.16 -0.95 -10.53
C VAL A 111 38.09 -0.01 -9.94
N CYS A 112 37.68 1.05 -10.65
CA CYS A 112 36.75 2.07 -10.13
C CYS A 112 35.45 2.24 -10.93
N CYS A 113 35.26 1.50 -12.03
CA CYS A 113 34.07 1.63 -12.88
C CYS A 113 33.13 0.44 -12.68
N TYR A 114 31.83 0.72 -12.72
CA TYR A 114 30.78 -0.27 -12.56
C TYR A 114 29.63 0.04 -13.51
N ASN A 115 28.86 -0.98 -13.87
CA ASN A 115 27.59 -0.80 -14.58
C ASN A 115 26.43 -0.86 -13.58
N CYS A 116 25.36 -0.12 -13.84
CA CYS A 116 24.12 -0.26 -13.10
C CYS A 116 23.24 -1.30 -13.80
N THR A 117 23.04 -2.45 -13.18
CA THR A 117 22.16 -3.50 -13.70
C THR A 117 20.92 -3.62 -12.85
N PRO A 118 19.74 -3.86 -13.45
CA PRO A 118 18.51 -4.03 -12.67
C PRO A 118 18.63 -5.26 -11.75
N CYS A 119 18.03 -5.17 -10.57
CA CYS A 119 17.84 -6.32 -9.69
C CYS A 119 16.89 -7.35 -10.33
N ALA A 120 16.99 -8.61 -9.90
CA ALA A 120 16.07 -9.66 -10.35
C ALA A 120 14.64 -9.40 -9.84
N GLU A 121 13.64 -10.02 -10.49
CA GLU A 121 12.25 -9.94 -10.05
C GLU A 121 12.12 -10.38 -8.58
N GLY A 122 11.46 -9.55 -7.77
CA GLY A 122 11.31 -9.77 -6.33
C GLY A 122 12.41 -9.14 -5.45
N GLU A 123 13.44 -8.52 -6.02
CA GLU A 123 14.50 -7.83 -5.28
C GLU A 123 14.59 -6.33 -5.63
N MET A 124 15.08 -5.51 -4.69
CA MET A 124 15.35 -4.09 -4.87
C MET A 124 16.62 -3.67 -4.11
N SER A 125 17.37 -2.71 -4.66
CA SER A 125 18.34 -1.90 -3.92
C SER A 125 17.66 -0.72 -3.23
N ASN A 126 17.48 -0.79 -1.90
CA ASN A 126 16.81 0.23 -1.05
C ASN A 126 17.63 1.53 -0.86
N THR A 127 18.85 1.63 -1.39
CA THR A 127 19.70 2.81 -1.20
C THR A 127 20.57 3.02 -2.43
N THR A 128 20.79 4.29 -2.79
CA THR A 128 21.74 4.67 -3.85
C THR A 128 23.09 4.03 -3.57
N GLU A 129 23.77 3.54 -4.61
CA GLU A 129 25.14 2.99 -4.54
C GLU A 129 25.36 1.62 -3.88
N ARG A 130 24.33 0.81 -3.68
CA ARG A 130 24.50 -0.54 -3.10
C ARG A 130 25.10 -1.56 -4.08
N ASP A 131 25.98 -2.41 -3.55
CA ASP A 131 26.61 -3.50 -4.30
C ASP A 131 25.71 -4.74 -4.48
N GLY A 132 24.58 -4.81 -3.76
CA GLY A 132 23.69 -5.97 -3.74
C GLY A 132 22.20 -5.60 -3.66
N CYS A 133 21.35 -6.55 -4.05
CA CYS A 133 19.90 -6.45 -4.01
C CYS A 133 19.35 -7.07 -2.71
N ILE A 134 18.19 -6.60 -2.26
CA ILE A 134 17.48 -7.09 -1.07
C ILE A 134 16.10 -7.55 -1.51
N PRO A 135 15.54 -8.65 -0.97
CA PRO A 135 14.15 -9.02 -1.26
C PRO A 135 13.20 -7.87 -0.92
N LYS A 136 12.27 -7.55 -1.84
CA LYS A 136 11.21 -6.58 -1.58
C LYS A 136 10.27 -7.10 -0.49
N LYS A 137 9.69 -6.19 0.30
CA LYS A 137 8.75 -6.56 1.37
C LYS A 137 7.38 -6.90 0.77
N ILE A 138 6.75 -7.98 1.23
CA ILE A 138 5.39 -8.34 0.81
C ILE A 138 4.39 -7.42 1.51
N ASP A 139 3.49 -6.81 0.74
CA ASP A 139 2.41 -5.96 1.24
C ASP A 139 1.05 -6.67 1.02
N PHE A 140 0.27 -6.77 2.11
CA PHE A 140 -1.06 -7.39 2.16
C PHE A 140 -1.91 -6.61 3.17
N LEU A 141 -3.25 -6.62 3.03
CA LEU A 141 -4.13 -5.99 4.02
C LEU A 141 -4.02 -6.75 5.35
N SER A 142 -3.15 -6.29 6.23
CA SER A 142 -2.87 -6.96 7.49
C SER A 142 -3.85 -6.49 8.55
N TYR A 143 -4.19 -7.38 9.48
CA TYR A 143 -4.93 -7.00 10.69
C TYR A 143 -4.13 -6.03 11.59
N GLU A 144 -2.81 -6.01 11.43
CA GLU A 144 -1.92 -5.06 12.13
C GLU A 144 -2.07 -3.62 11.60
N ASP A 145 -2.59 -3.45 10.38
CA ASP A 145 -2.87 -2.13 9.82
C ASP A 145 -4.13 -1.54 10.45
N THR A 146 -4.12 -0.23 10.70
CA THR A 146 -5.26 0.50 11.28
C THR A 146 -6.55 0.33 10.46
N LEU A 147 -6.43 0.28 9.13
CA LEU A 147 -7.55 0.04 8.22
C LEU A 147 -8.10 -1.40 8.37
N GLY A 148 -7.23 -2.41 8.43
CA GLY A 148 -7.64 -3.80 8.62
C GLY A 148 -8.30 -4.04 9.97
N ALA A 149 -7.71 -3.51 11.04
CA ALA A 149 -8.26 -3.60 12.40
C ALA A 149 -9.65 -2.94 12.51
N THR A 150 -9.82 -1.74 11.95
CA THR A 150 -11.12 -1.03 11.99
C THR A 150 -12.22 -1.78 11.23
N LEU A 151 -11.93 -2.30 10.04
CA LEU A 151 -12.89 -3.11 9.29
C LEU A 151 -13.28 -4.40 10.02
N PHE A 152 -12.33 -5.07 10.66
CA PHE A 152 -12.59 -6.26 11.46
C PHE A 152 -13.51 -5.97 12.65
N VAL A 153 -13.24 -4.88 13.39
CA VAL A 153 -14.09 -4.46 14.52
C VAL A 153 -15.51 -4.12 14.05
N ILE A 154 -15.66 -3.43 12.92
CA ILE A 154 -16.98 -3.15 12.34
C ILE A 154 -17.72 -4.44 11.98
N ALA A 155 -17.03 -5.41 11.37
CA ALA A 155 -17.62 -6.71 11.03
C ALA A 155 -18.08 -7.49 12.28
N LEU A 156 -17.30 -7.47 13.37
CA LEU A 156 -17.69 -8.09 14.65
C LEU A 156 -18.94 -7.43 15.25
N ILE A 157 -18.99 -6.10 15.26
CA ILE A 157 -20.16 -5.36 15.75
C ILE A 157 -21.39 -5.71 14.91
N PHE A 158 -21.25 -5.77 13.59
CA PHE A 158 -22.33 -6.12 12.69
C PHE A 158 -22.82 -7.56 12.91
N SER A 159 -21.91 -8.52 13.06
CA SER A 159 -22.23 -9.91 13.41
C SER A 159 -23.00 -10.01 14.73
N PHE A 160 -22.57 -9.27 15.76
CA PHE A 160 -23.28 -9.21 17.04
C PHE A 160 -24.69 -8.64 16.90
N ILE A 161 -24.87 -7.55 16.14
CA ILE A 161 -26.20 -6.97 15.86
C ILE A 161 -27.09 -7.98 15.13
N CYS A 162 -26.56 -8.70 14.13
CA CYS A 162 -27.30 -9.75 13.42
C CYS A 162 -27.77 -10.85 14.37
N ALA A 163 -26.90 -11.32 15.27
CA ALA A 163 -27.22 -12.33 16.26
C ALA A 163 -28.30 -11.85 17.24
N VAL A 164 -28.24 -10.59 17.69
CA VAL A 164 -29.27 -9.99 18.56
C VAL A 164 -30.61 -9.92 17.84
N ILE A 165 -30.64 -9.44 16.58
CA ILE A 165 -31.87 -9.40 15.77
C ILE A 165 -32.43 -10.81 15.64
N LEU A 166 -31.62 -11.80 15.25
CA LEU A 166 -32.05 -13.18 15.14
C LEU A 166 -32.61 -13.72 16.47
N GLY A 167 -31.94 -13.45 17.59
CA GLY A 167 -32.38 -13.84 18.93
C GLY A 167 -33.74 -13.22 19.31
N VAL A 168 -33.97 -11.95 18.97
CA VAL A 168 -35.27 -11.29 19.16
C VAL A 168 -36.37 -11.98 18.33
N PHE A 169 -36.11 -12.28 17.06
CA PHE A 169 -37.07 -12.96 16.20
C PHE A 169 -37.38 -14.39 16.67
N ILE A 170 -36.39 -15.10 17.22
CA ILE A 170 -36.59 -16.43 17.83
C ILE A 170 -37.44 -16.31 19.09
N LYS A 171 -37.14 -15.35 19.99
CA LYS A 171 -37.88 -15.15 21.24
C LYS A 171 -39.34 -14.75 21.02
N TYR A 172 -39.61 -13.91 20.03
CA TYR A 172 -40.95 -13.41 19.70
C TYR A 172 -41.63 -14.18 18.55
N ARG A 173 -41.20 -15.41 18.26
CA ARG A 173 -41.70 -16.22 17.13
C ARG A 173 -43.22 -16.43 17.12
N GLU A 174 -43.86 -16.49 18.29
CA GLU A 174 -45.31 -16.69 18.42
C GLU A 174 -46.15 -15.43 18.17
N THR A 175 -45.50 -14.27 18.07
CA THR A 175 -46.18 -13.00 17.81
C THR A 175 -46.74 -12.95 16.37
N PRO A 176 -47.91 -12.35 16.14
CA PRO A 176 -48.52 -12.30 14.81
C PRO A 176 -47.64 -11.57 13.80
N ILE A 177 -46.86 -10.58 14.23
CA ILE A 177 -45.93 -9.81 13.37
C ILE A 177 -44.84 -10.73 12.80
N VAL A 178 -44.18 -11.53 13.64
CA VAL A 178 -43.11 -12.46 13.19
C VAL A 178 -43.70 -13.65 12.44
N ARG A 179 -44.85 -14.17 12.88
CA ARG A 179 -45.52 -15.33 12.28
C ARG A 179 -46.05 -15.07 10.86
N VAL A 180 -46.51 -13.85 10.57
CA VAL A 180 -46.94 -13.45 9.23
C VAL A 180 -45.74 -13.16 8.32
N ASN A 181 -44.64 -12.63 8.86
CA ASN A 181 -43.39 -12.40 8.15
C ASN A 181 -42.65 -13.69 7.76
N ASN A 182 -42.80 -14.77 8.53
CA ASN A 182 -42.07 -16.04 8.34
C ASN A 182 -42.70 -17.00 7.33
N ARG A 183 -43.90 -16.73 6.84
CA ARG A 183 -44.41 -17.42 5.66
C ARG A 183 -43.97 -16.61 4.46
N ASN A 184 -43.66 -17.27 3.36
CA ASN A 184 -43.47 -16.76 1.99
C ASN A 184 -44.58 -15.79 1.48
N LEU A 185 -45.54 -15.42 2.34
CA LEU A 185 -46.61 -14.44 2.25
C LEU A 185 -46.14 -13.05 1.80
N SER A 186 -44.92 -12.61 2.10
CA SER A 186 -44.47 -11.29 1.63
C SER A 186 -44.53 -11.21 0.10
N PHE A 187 -43.96 -12.17 -0.60
CA PHE A 187 -44.01 -12.20 -2.07
C PHE A 187 -45.38 -12.67 -2.62
N ILE A 188 -46.00 -13.67 -1.99
CA ILE A 188 -47.33 -14.22 -2.41
C ILE A 188 -48.44 -13.16 -2.33
N ILE A 189 -48.41 -12.25 -1.37
CA ILE A 189 -49.42 -11.20 -1.24
C ILE A 189 -49.15 -10.06 -2.24
N ALA A 190 -47.89 -9.71 -2.53
CA ALA A 190 -47.57 -8.76 -3.58
C ALA A 190 -48.06 -9.25 -4.96
N PHE A 191 -47.92 -10.55 -5.25
CA PHE A 191 -48.45 -11.18 -6.45
C PHE A 191 -49.96 -11.47 -6.41
N ASN A 192 -50.57 -11.57 -5.22
CA ASN A 192 -52.04 -11.59 -5.09
C ASN A 192 -52.67 -10.20 -5.27
N ALA A 193 -51.90 -9.12 -5.09
CA ALA A 193 -52.38 -7.77 -5.32
C ALA A 193 -52.41 -7.45 -6.84
N THR A 194 -51.60 -8.12 -7.66
CA THR A 194 -51.77 -8.21 -9.13
C THR A 194 -52.90 -9.21 -9.51
N LYS A 195 -54.13 -8.90 -9.08
CA LYS A 195 -55.41 -9.59 -9.42
C LYS A 195 -55.35 -11.12 -9.69
N PRO A 196 -55.74 -11.93 -8.70
CA PRO A 196 -56.26 -13.27 -8.96
C PRO A 196 -57.68 -13.45 -8.41
N VAL A 197 -58.64 -13.59 -9.31
CA VAL A 197 -60.05 -13.90 -9.01
C VAL A 197 -60.24 -15.41 -8.69
N SER A 198 -59.19 -16.24 -8.64
CA SER A 198 -59.33 -17.69 -8.39
C SER A 198 -58.31 -18.27 -7.40
N LYS A 199 -58.76 -19.24 -6.58
CA LYS A 199 -57.92 -19.96 -5.59
C LYS A 199 -56.81 -20.81 -6.23
N LEU A 200 -57.02 -21.24 -7.48
CA LEU A 200 -56.02 -21.95 -8.30
C LEU A 200 -54.84 -21.05 -8.65
N LYS A 201 -55.11 -19.78 -9.00
CA LYS A 201 -54.07 -18.79 -9.36
C LYS A 201 -53.20 -18.39 -8.16
N LYS A 202 -53.73 -18.47 -6.93
CA LYS A 202 -52.99 -18.23 -5.67
C LYS A 202 -52.00 -19.36 -5.31
N TYR A 203 -52.39 -20.62 -5.54
CA TYR A 203 -51.48 -21.77 -5.34
C TYR A 203 -50.37 -21.78 -6.41
N VAL A 204 -50.74 -21.56 -7.67
CA VAL A 204 -49.81 -21.46 -8.81
C VAL A 204 -48.79 -20.33 -8.60
N GLY A 205 -49.21 -19.15 -8.11
CA GLY A 205 -48.28 -18.04 -7.82
C GLY A 205 -47.29 -18.34 -6.69
N THR A 206 -47.72 -19.07 -5.65
CA THR A 206 -46.84 -19.45 -4.53
C THR A 206 -45.75 -20.43 -4.98
N GLN A 207 -46.13 -21.45 -5.76
CA GLN A 207 -45.19 -22.42 -6.29
C GLN A 207 -44.21 -21.78 -7.29
N LEU A 208 -44.69 -20.88 -8.15
CA LEU A 208 -43.84 -20.15 -9.11
C LEU A 208 -42.73 -19.35 -8.42
N SER A 209 -43.05 -18.69 -7.29
CA SER A 209 -42.10 -17.87 -6.55
C SER A 209 -40.97 -18.71 -5.92
N ILE A 210 -41.31 -19.88 -5.39
CA ILE A 210 -40.34 -20.82 -4.80
C ILE A 210 -39.46 -21.41 -5.89
N VAL A 211 -40.05 -21.83 -7.01
CA VAL A 211 -39.30 -22.34 -8.17
C VAL A 211 -38.35 -21.28 -8.71
N LEU A 212 -38.79 -20.03 -8.84
CA LEU A 212 -37.95 -18.92 -9.29
C LEU A 212 -36.72 -18.74 -8.41
N VAL A 213 -36.89 -18.68 -7.08
CA VAL A 213 -35.76 -18.51 -6.13
C VAL A 213 -34.78 -19.68 -6.22
N ILE A 214 -35.29 -20.92 -6.31
CA ILE A 214 -34.45 -22.12 -6.45
C ILE A 214 -33.67 -22.09 -7.77
N VAL A 215 -34.31 -21.72 -8.88
CA VAL A 215 -33.64 -21.65 -10.19
C VAL A 215 -32.56 -20.56 -10.20
N CYS A 216 -32.83 -19.39 -9.62
CA CYS A 216 -31.85 -18.32 -9.48
C CYS A 216 -30.65 -18.75 -8.62
N SER A 217 -30.90 -19.34 -7.44
CA SER A 217 -29.79 -19.77 -6.56
C SER A 217 -28.96 -20.91 -7.16
N LEU A 218 -29.60 -21.86 -7.85
CA LEU A 218 -28.89 -22.91 -8.58
C LEU A 218 -28.03 -22.33 -9.71
N GLY A 219 -28.49 -21.27 -10.38
CA GLY A 219 -27.72 -20.54 -11.39
C GLY A 219 -26.40 -20.00 -10.84
N GLU A 220 -26.43 -19.31 -9.69
CA GLU A 220 -25.22 -18.78 -9.03
C GLU A 220 -24.22 -19.89 -8.71
N ILE A 221 -24.71 -20.99 -8.13
CA ILE A 221 -23.86 -22.14 -7.74
C ILE A 221 -23.22 -22.75 -8.98
N VAL A 222 -23.98 -22.97 -10.06
CA VAL A 222 -23.46 -23.56 -11.31
C VAL A 222 -22.39 -22.68 -11.92
N ILE A 223 -22.62 -21.36 -12.04
CA ILE A 223 -21.63 -20.44 -12.61
C ILE A 223 -20.35 -20.43 -11.75
N SER A 224 -20.50 -20.42 -10.42
CA SER A 224 -19.37 -20.43 -9.49
C SER A 224 -18.54 -21.71 -9.60
N VAL A 225 -19.20 -22.88 -9.68
CA VAL A 225 -18.53 -24.17 -9.85
C VAL A 225 -17.81 -24.24 -11.20
N VAL A 226 -18.47 -23.81 -12.29
CA VAL A 226 -17.86 -23.77 -13.63
C VAL A 226 -16.63 -22.88 -13.65
N TRP A 227 -16.67 -21.72 -12.99
CA TRP A 227 -15.54 -20.81 -12.91
C TRP A 227 -14.36 -21.46 -12.17
N ILE A 228 -14.57 -21.98 -10.96
CA ILE A 228 -13.49 -22.58 -10.16
C ILE A 228 -12.85 -23.79 -10.87
N VAL A 229 -13.67 -24.60 -11.57
CA VAL A 229 -13.17 -25.78 -12.30
C VAL A 229 -12.39 -25.38 -13.55
N SER A 230 -12.84 -24.36 -14.28
CA SER A 230 -12.24 -23.98 -15.57
C SER A 230 -11.00 -23.11 -15.41
N SER A 231 -11.04 -22.16 -14.47
CA SER A 231 -9.96 -21.22 -14.20
C SER A 231 -9.84 -21.03 -12.69
N PRO A 232 -9.17 -21.95 -11.98
CA PRO A 232 -8.94 -21.83 -10.55
C PRO A 232 -8.11 -20.58 -10.26
N SER A 233 -8.44 -19.90 -9.16
CA SER A 233 -7.67 -18.74 -8.70
C SER A 233 -6.27 -19.15 -8.27
N PHE A 234 -5.31 -18.28 -8.54
CA PHE A 234 -3.90 -18.49 -8.18
C PHE A 234 -3.29 -17.20 -7.63
N SER A 235 -2.22 -17.33 -6.85
CA SER A 235 -1.50 -16.17 -6.32
C SER A 235 -0.58 -15.58 -7.39
N GLU A 236 -0.74 -14.28 -7.67
CA GLU A 236 0.14 -13.51 -8.56
C GLU A 236 0.87 -12.44 -7.74
N ALA A 237 2.16 -12.26 -8.01
CA ALA A 237 2.98 -11.27 -7.32
C ALA A 237 3.20 -10.06 -8.22
N ASP A 238 2.56 -8.93 -7.92
CA ASP A 238 2.80 -7.70 -8.66
C ASP A 238 4.07 -7.01 -8.13
N THR A 239 5.14 -7.10 -8.93
CA THR A 239 6.45 -6.52 -8.64
C THR A 239 6.66 -5.16 -9.31
N LEU A 240 5.70 -4.68 -10.12
CA LEU A 240 5.84 -3.53 -11.01
C LEU A 240 5.11 -2.28 -10.50
N THR A 241 4.03 -2.44 -9.74
CA THR A 241 3.20 -1.32 -9.29
C THR A 241 3.88 -0.44 -8.23
N ASP A 242 4.75 -1.01 -7.39
CA ASP A 242 5.51 -0.26 -6.38
C ASP A 242 6.99 -0.65 -6.36
N GLN A 243 7.86 0.34 -6.15
CA GLN A 243 9.31 0.13 -6.22
C GLN A 243 9.77 -0.63 -4.98
N ASP A 244 9.13 -0.39 -3.83
CA ASP A 244 9.58 -0.87 -2.51
C ASP A 244 8.89 -2.15 -2.01
N THR A 245 7.73 -2.51 -2.58
CA THR A 245 6.90 -3.63 -2.10
C THR A 245 6.49 -4.59 -3.22
N ILE A 246 6.26 -5.85 -2.84
CA ILE A 246 5.60 -6.86 -3.68
C ILE A 246 4.18 -6.98 -3.16
N ILE A 247 3.20 -6.69 -4.00
CA ILE A 247 1.81 -6.89 -3.61
C ILE A 247 1.44 -8.32 -4.04
N LEU A 248 1.07 -9.16 -3.08
CA LEU A 248 0.49 -10.47 -3.41
C LEU A 248 -1.00 -10.26 -3.69
N LEU A 249 -1.40 -10.47 -4.95
CA LEU A 249 -2.81 -10.45 -5.34
C LEU A 249 -3.30 -11.88 -5.58
N CYS A 250 -4.57 -12.11 -5.27
CA CYS A 250 -5.26 -13.29 -5.75
C CYS A 250 -5.72 -12.99 -7.18
N ASN A 251 -5.13 -13.66 -8.17
CA ASN A 251 -5.62 -13.60 -9.52
C ASN A 251 -6.83 -14.52 -9.64
N GLU A 252 -7.95 -13.94 -10.08
CA GLU A 252 -9.22 -14.65 -10.24
C GLU A 252 -9.24 -15.58 -11.48
N GLY A 253 -8.14 -15.63 -12.23
CA GLY A 253 -7.89 -16.56 -13.31
C GLY A 253 -8.47 -16.13 -14.65
N SER A 254 -9.73 -15.70 -14.70
CA SER A 254 -10.40 -15.30 -15.94
C SER A 254 -11.31 -14.10 -15.76
N ASN A 255 -10.92 -13.00 -16.40
CA ASN A 255 -11.71 -11.76 -16.43
C ASN A 255 -13.12 -11.98 -16.98
N SER A 256 -13.29 -12.89 -17.96
CA SER A 256 -14.61 -13.15 -18.55
C SER A 256 -15.58 -13.73 -17.52
N PHE A 257 -15.16 -14.72 -16.73
CA PHE A 257 -16.02 -15.35 -15.73
C PHE A 257 -16.34 -14.39 -14.57
N PHE A 258 -15.39 -13.53 -14.18
CA PHE A 258 -15.62 -12.46 -13.22
C PHE A 258 -16.75 -11.51 -13.66
N PHE A 259 -16.67 -10.98 -14.89
CA PHE A 259 -17.75 -10.11 -15.40
C PHE A 259 -19.07 -10.86 -15.60
N CYS A 260 -19.03 -12.16 -15.93
CA CYS A 260 -20.25 -12.98 -15.98
C CYS A 260 -20.95 -13.08 -14.62
N ILE A 261 -20.21 -13.34 -13.53
CA ILE A 261 -20.78 -13.38 -12.18
C ILE A 261 -21.30 -12.02 -11.75
N ILE A 262 -20.53 -10.95 -11.93
CA ILE A 262 -20.98 -9.59 -11.59
C ILE A 262 -22.22 -9.22 -12.39
N GLY A 263 -22.25 -9.55 -13.69
CA GLY A 263 -23.41 -9.37 -14.55
C GLY A 263 -24.63 -10.14 -14.02
N TYR A 264 -24.47 -11.40 -13.65
CA TYR A 264 -25.53 -12.22 -13.09
C TYR A 264 -26.11 -11.60 -11.80
N MET A 265 -25.25 -11.27 -10.83
CA MET A 265 -25.65 -10.61 -9.58
C MET A 265 -26.34 -9.27 -9.84
N GLY A 266 -25.83 -8.49 -10.79
CA GLY A 266 -26.41 -7.21 -11.20
C GLY A 266 -27.81 -7.37 -11.82
N THR A 267 -28.02 -8.38 -12.67
CA THR A 267 -29.35 -8.65 -13.24
C THR A 267 -30.36 -9.07 -12.18
N LEU A 268 -29.95 -9.92 -11.22
CA LEU A 268 -30.82 -10.29 -10.10
C LEU A 268 -31.18 -9.09 -9.22
N ALA A 269 -30.21 -8.23 -8.92
CA ALA A 269 -30.44 -7.01 -8.16
C ALA A 269 -31.41 -6.06 -8.88
N LEU A 270 -31.24 -5.87 -10.19
CA LEU A 270 -32.12 -5.02 -11.00
C LEU A 270 -33.55 -5.58 -11.06
N LEU A 271 -33.72 -6.87 -11.35
CA LEU A 271 -35.04 -7.52 -11.36
C LEU A 271 -35.72 -7.44 -9.99
N SER A 272 -34.94 -7.61 -8.91
CA SER A 272 -35.43 -7.47 -7.54
C SER A 272 -35.86 -6.04 -7.23
N PHE A 273 -35.11 -5.04 -7.69
CA PHE A 273 -35.47 -3.62 -7.55
C PHE A 273 -36.75 -3.28 -8.33
N ILE A 274 -36.88 -3.73 -9.59
CA ILE A 274 -38.09 -3.52 -10.40
C ILE A 274 -39.31 -4.14 -9.71
N ALA A 275 -39.19 -5.39 -9.24
CA ALA A 275 -40.25 -6.07 -8.52
C ALA A 275 -40.64 -5.32 -7.22
N ALA A 276 -39.64 -4.86 -6.45
CA ALA A 276 -39.88 -4.09 -5.23
C ALA A 276 -40.51 -2.72 -5.50
N PHE A 277 -40.14 -2.06 -6.61
CA PHE A 277 -40.71 -0.78 -7.01
C PHE A 277 -42.18 -0.92 -7.41
N LEU A 278 -42.49 -1.90 -8.27
CA LEU A 278 -43.86 -2.24 -8.64
C LEU A 278 -44.71 -2.63 -7.42
N ALA A 279 -44.08 -3.26 -6.42
CA ALA A 279 -44.76 -3.66 -5.21
C ALA A 279 -45.13 -2.49 -4.27
N LYS A 280 -44.51 -1.30 -4.42
CA LYS A 280 -44.70 -0.19 -3.46
C LYS A 280 -46.08 0.45 -3.53
N ASP A 281 -46.73 0.38 -4.69
CA ASP A 281 -48.00 1.05 -4.94
C ASP A 281 -49.22 0.19 -4.54
N PHE A 282 -49.00 -1.05 -4.07
CA PHE A 282 -50.11 -1.89 -3.59
C PHE A 282 -50.59 -1.44 -2.20
N PRO A 283 -51.90 -1.13 -2.05
CA PRO A 283 -52.46 -0.55 -0.82
C PRO A 283 -52.55 -1.54 0.35
N ASP A 284 -52.32 -2.84 0.12
CA ASP A 284 -52.58 -3.89 1.12
C ASP A 284 -51.53 -3.99 2.25
N ARG A 285 -50.35 -3.33 2.15
CA ARG A 285 -49.29 -3.44 3.18
C ARG A 285 -48.51 -2.17 3.48
N PHE A 286 -48.97 -1.44 4.50
CA PHE A 286 -48.27 -0.47 5.34
C PHE A 286 -46.74 -0.51 5.24
N ASN A 287 -46.11 0.54 4.70
CA ASN A 287 -44.69 0.95 4.80
C ASN A 287 -43.58 -0.10 4.56
N GLU A 288 -43.90 -1.39 4.47
CA GLU A 288 -42.97 -2.51 4.40
C GLU A 288 -42.46 -2.67 2.97
N ALA A 289 -43.34 -2.59 1.98
CA ALA A 289 -42.93 -2.55 0.58
C ALA A 289 -42.02 -1.34 0.31
N LYS A 290 -42.37 -0.17 0.85
CA LYS A 290 -41.55 1.06 0.77
C LYS A 290 -40.16 0.88 1.41
N ASN A 291 -40.08 0.23 2.57
CA ASN A 291 -38.81 -0.08 3.21
C ASN A 291 -37.95 -1.06 2.40
N ILE A 292 -38.57 -2.07 1.77
CA ILE A 292 -37.87 -3.00 0.87
C ILE A 292 -37.37 -2.27 -0.38
N THR A 293 -38.19 -1.42 -1.01
CA THR A 293 -37.75 -0.63 -2.16
C THR A 293 -36.59 0.30 -1.79
N PHE A 294 -36.66 0.97 -0.64
CA PHE A 294 -35.58 1.83 -0.15
C PHE A 294 -34.29 1.02 0.11
N SER A 295 -34.42 -0.16 0.71
CA SER A 295 -33.32 -1.08 0.96
C SER A 295 -32.63 -1.55 -0.33
N MET A 296 -33.43 -1.95 -1.34
CA MET A 296 -32.92 -2.36 -2.66
C MET A 296 -32.28 -1.19 -3.42
N LEU A 297 -32.80 0.04 -3.26
CA LEU A 297 -32.19 1.24 -3.81
C LEU A 297 -30.81 1.50 -3.21
N VAL A 298 -30.69 1.42 -1.87
CA VAL A 298 -29.39 1.56 -1.18
C VAL A 298 -28.42 0.49 -1.68
N PHE A 299 -28.84 -0.77 -1.77
CA PHE A 299 -28.02 -1.85 -2.30
C PHE A 299 -27.52 -1.54 -3.72
N CYS A 300 -28.41 -1.24 -4.67
CA CYS A 300 -28.02 -0.91 -6.03
C CYS A 300 -27.05 0.30 -6.09
N SER A 301 -27.29 1.32 -5.26
CA SER A 301 -26.42 2.50 -5.23
C SER A 301 -25.00 2.19 -4.77
N VAL A 302 -24.82 1.30 -3.78
CA VAL A 302 -23.50 0.88 -3.29
C VAL A 302 -22.74 0.09 -4.36
N TRP A 303 -23.42 -0.77 -5.11
CA TRP A 303 -22.78 -1.56 -6.17
C TRP A 303 -22.44 -0.72 -7.40
N VAL A 304 -23.24 0.30 -7.74
CA VAL A 304 -22.91 1.24 -8.81
C VAL A 304 -21.68 2.08 -8.45
N THR A 305 -21.53 2.49 -7.18
CA THR A 305 -20.34 3.25 -6.73
C THR A 305 -19.12 2.36 -6.47
N PHE A 306 -19.33 1.08 -6.18
CA PHE A 306 -18.25 0.10 -5.98
C PHE A 306 -17.38 -0.05 -7.23
N VAL A 307 -17.96 -0.20 -8.42
CA VAL A 307 -17.19 -0.42 -9.67
C VAL A 307 -16.11 0.65 -9.92
N PRO A 308 -16.40 1.96 -9.92
CA PRO A 308 -15.37 2.98 -10.10
C PRO A 308 -14.40 3.05 -8.91
N ALA A 309 -14.85 2.79 -7.68
CA ALA A 309 -13.97 2.77 -6.50
C ALA A 309 -12.98 1.59 -6.54
N TYR A 310 -13.42 0.43 -7.01
CA TYR A 310 -12.63 -0.78 -7.21
C TYR A 310 -11.56 -0.56 -8.28
N LEU A 311 -11.94 0.00 -9.43
CA LEU A 311 -10.99 0.28 -10.53
C LEU A 311 -9.99 1.40 -10.19
N SER A 312 -10.36 2.33 -9.30
CA SER A 312 -9.47 3.42 -8.84
C SER A 312 -8.49 2.98 -7.75
N SER A 313 -8.84 1.94 -6.99
CA SER A 313 -8.04 1.43 -5.88
C SER A 313 -7.03 0.40 -6.39
N LYS A 314 -5.81 0.46 -5.85
CA LYS A 314 -4.73 -0.48 -6.19
C LYS A 314 -4.26 -1.22 -4.94
N GLY A 315 -3.84 -2.48 -5.15
CA GLY A 315 -3.22 -3.31 -4.12
C GLY A 315 -4.12 -3.61 -2.93
N SER A 316 -3.54 -3.63 -1.72
CA SER A 316 -4.21 -3.94 -0.45
C SER A 316 -5.51 -3.14 -0.20
N ARG A 317 -5.59 -1.88 -0.67
CA ARG A 317 -6.77 -1.01 -0.50
C ARG A 317 -7.99 -1.47 -1.30
N MET A 318 -7.78 -2.21 -2.39
CA MET A 318 -8.86 -2.77 -3.20
C MET A 318 -9.74 -3.73 -2.39
N VAL A 319 -9.10 -4.59 -1.59
CA VAL A 319 -9.76 -5.53 -0.67
C VAL A 319 -10.59 -4.78 0.37
N ALA A 320 -10.07 -3.67 0.89
CA ALA A 320 -10.80 -2.84 1.85
C ALA A 320 -12.07 -2.21 1.25
N VAL A 321 -12.02 -1.78 -0.03
CA VAL A 321 -13.18 -1.23 -0.74
C VAL A 321 -14.27 -2.29 -0.93
N GLU A 322 -13.89 -3.53 -1.23
CA GLU A 322 -14.81 -4.67 -1.34
C GLU A 322 -15.51 -4.97 0.00
N ILE A 323 -14.74 -5.10 1.08
CA ILE A 323 -15.28 -5.32 2.44
C ILE A 323 -16.25 -4.20 2.83
N PHE A 324 -15.89 -2.94 2.54
CA PHE A 324 -16.74 -1.80 2.83
C PHE A 324 -18.06 -1.85 2.05
N ALA A 325 -18.03 -2.20 0.77
CA ALA A 325 -19.24 -2.35 -0.05
C ALA A 325 -20.17 -3.44 0.50
N ILE A 326 -19.63 -4.57 0.92
CA ILE A 326 -20.38 -5.67 1.55
C ILE A 326 -21.01 -5.23 2.87
N LEU A 327 -20.24 -4.59 3.76
CA LEU A 327 -20.74 -4.10 5.05
C LEU A 327 -21.84 -3.06 4.86
N SER A 328 -21.63 -2.08 3.98
CA SER A 328 -22.61 -1.02 3.68
C SER A 328 -23.92 -1.60 3.12
N SER A 329 -23.81 -2.54 2.18
CA SER A 329 -24.97 -3.25 1.61
C SER A 329 -25.76 -4.01 2.68
N SER A 330 -25.05 -4.68 3.57
CA SER A 330 -25.64 -5.47 4.65
C SER A 330 -26.36 -4.59 5.69
N VAL A 331 -25.78 -3.43 6.02
CA VAL A 331 -26.42 -2.41 6.88
C VAL A 331 -27.68 -1.84 6.23
N GLY A 332 -27.65 -1.56 4.92
CA GLY A 332 -28.83 -1.10 4.18
C GLY A 332 -29.96 -2.13 4.13
N LEU A 333 -29.62 -3.41 3.97
CA LEU A 333 -30.58 -4.52 3.98
C LEU A 333 -31.19 -4.77 5.36
N LEU A 334 -30.34 -5.00 6.36
CA LEU A 334 -30.81 -5.31 7.70
C LEU A 334 -31.48 -4.12 8.37
N GLY A 335 -30.89 -2.94 8.20
CA GLY A 335 -31.36 -1.70 8.80
C GLY A 335 -32.77 -1.36 8.36
N CYS A 336 -33.00 -1.29 7.05
CA CYS A 336 -34.29 -0.83 6.51
C CYS A 336 -35.41 -1.87 6.71
N ILE A 337 -35.09 -3.17 6.72
CA ILE A 337 -36.09 -4.24 6.80
C ILE A 337 -36.41 -4.62 8.25
N PHE A 338 -35.39 -4.77 9.10
CA PHE A 338 -35.56 -5.34 10.44
C PHE A 338 -35.66 -4.29 11.55
N ILE A 339 -35.01 -3.11 11.44
CA ILE A 339 -35.11 -2.08 12.49
C ILE A 339 -36.55 -1.63 12.71
N PRO A 340 -37.36 -1.32 11.67
CA PRO A 340 -38.76 -0.93 11.89
C PRO A 340 -39.58 -2.03 12.57
N LYS A 341 -39.28 -3.30 12.27
CA LYS A 341 -39.94 -4.45 12.89
C LYS A 341 -39.53 -4.61 14.36
N CYS A 342 -38.24 -4.48 14.68
CA CYS A 342 -37.74 -4.50 16.05
C CYS A 342 -38.30 -3.32 16.86
N TYR A 343 -38.34 -2.12 16.28
CA TYR A 343 -38.92 -0.93 16.88
C TYR A 343 -40.38 -1.16 17.30
N VAL A 344 -41.21 -1.68 16.40
CA VAL A 344 -42.62 -1.99 16.70
C VAL A 344 -42.75 -3.07 17.78
N ILE A 345 -41.91 -4.10 17.76
CA ILE A 345 -41.91 -5.19 18.75
C ILE A 345 -41.58 -4.66 20.16
N PHE A 346 -40.57 -3.80 20.30
CA PHE A 346 -40.12 -3.30 21.60
C PHE A 346 -40.96 -2.12 22.13
N LEU A 347 -41.29 -1.14 21.29
CA LEU A 347 -41.87 0.13 21.74
C LEU A 347 -43.40 0.16 21.68
N THR A 348 -44.02 -0.79 20.96
CA THR A 348 -45.49 -0.87 20.86
C THR A 348 -46.05 -2.26 21.22
N PRO A 349 -45.81 -2.76 22.46
CA PRO A 349 -46.23 -4.10 22.87
C PRO A 349 -47.76 -4.31 22.81
N LYS A 350 -48.55 -3.24 22.95
CA LYS A 350 -50.03 -3.28 22.87
C LYS A 350 -50.56 -3.73 21.50
N VAL A 351 -49.79 -3.48 20.43
CA VAL A 351 -50.14 -3.84 19.05
C VAL A 351 -49.75 -5.29 18.72
N ASN A 352 -48.97 -5.92 19.59
CA ASN A 352 -48.44 -7.26 19.42
C ASN A 352 -49.40 -8.38 19.87
N THR A 353 -50.55 -8.00 20.44
CA THR A 353 -51.61 -8.95 20.83
C THR A 353 -52.45 -9.35 19.62
N ARG A 354 -52.88 -10.63 19.58
CA ARG A 354 -53.69 -11.15 18.47
C ARG A 354 -54.96 -10.33 18.21
N HIS A 355 -55.61 -9.86 19.28
CA HIS A 355 -56.85 -9.08 19.20
C HIS A 355 -56.65 -7.74 18.48
N THR A 356 -55.64 -6.96 18.88
CA THR A 356 -55.33 -5.67 18.26
C THR A 356 -54.84 -5.84 16.81
N PHE A 357 -54.08 -6.90 16.51
CA PHE A 357 -53.62 -7.21 15.17
C PHE A 357 -54.77 -7.56 14.20
N VAL A 358 -55.74 -8.36 14.66
CA VAL A 358 -56.94 -8.73 13.87
C VAL A 358 -57.85 -7.52 13.65
N ILE A 359 -58.07 -6.68 14.67
CA ILE A 359 -58.84 -5.43 14.52
C ILE A 359 -58.20 -4.51 13.48
N ARG A 360 -56.86 -4.39 13.48
CA ARG A 360 -56.13 -3.57 12.51
C ARG A 360 -56.25 -4.11 11.08
N LEU A 361 -56.23 -5.43 10.90
CA LEU A 361 -56.46 -6.07 9.60
C LEU A 361 -57.88 -5.87 9.10
N LEU A 362 -58.89 -6.03 9.96
CA LEU A 362 -60.30 -5.87 9.60
C LEU A 362 -60.64 -4.42 9.23
N LYS A 363 -60.00 -3.44 9.89
CA LYS A 363 -60.18 -2.01 9.58
C LYS A 363 -59.58 -1.57 8.23
N ASN A 364 -58.75 -2.40 7.61
CA ASN A 364 -58.14 -2.13 6.31
C ASN A 364 -58.81 -2.92 5.15
N LEU A 365 -59.70 -3.86 5.47
CA LEU A 365 -60.41 -4.69 4.49
C LEU A 365 -61.82 -4.19 4.18
N GLY A 366 -62.30 -3.17 4.88
CA GLY A 366 -63.49 -2.39 4.56
C GLY A 366 -63.10 -0.95 4.29
#